data_AF-A0A645JRA3-F1
#
_entry.id   AF-A0A645JRA3-F1
#
_cell.length_a   1.000
_cell.length_b   1.000
_cell.length_c   1.000
_cell.angle_alpha   90.00
_cell.angle_beta   90.00
_cell.angle_gamma   90.00
#
_symmetry.space_group_name_H-M   'P 1'
#
loop_
_entity.id
_entity.type
_entity.pdbx_description
1 polymer ?
#
loop_
_entity_poly.entity_id
_entity_poly.type
_entity_poly.pdbx_seq_one_letter_code
_entity_poly.pdbx_strand_id
1 'polypeptide(L)'
;MAYRENQPFNDNMLRPCPVLDNPGRLTAIVNKTGVTSTDAVAPEKAEDFADKCVDRANAWAPVAEKLWKCNGKYSECQTCDEIKKQ
;
A
#
# COMPACT_ATOMS: atom_id res chain seq x y z
N MET A 1 -14.08 13.30 6.97
CA MET A 1 -13.35 13.11 5.69
C MET A 1 -12.88 11.66 5.65
N ALA A 2 -13.53 10.82 4.84
CA ALA A 2 -13.35 9.37 4.88
C ALA A 2 -11.89 8.90 4.75
N TYR A 3 -11.06 9.55 3.93
CA TYR A 3 -9.64 9.22 3.81
C TYR A 3 -8.88 9.38 5.13
N ARG A 4 -9.09 10.48 5.86
CA ARG A 4 -8.45 10.78 7.15
C ARG A 4 -8.91 9.82 8.25
N GLU A 5 -10.18 9.44 8.23
CA GLU A 5 -10.77 8.51 9.21
C GLU A 5 -10.24 7.08 9.07
N ASN A 6 -9.65 6.73 7.92
CA ASN A 6 -9.08 5.41 7.66
C ASN A 6 -7.56 5.36 7.87
N GLN A 7 -6.95 6.44 8.34
CA GLN A 7 -5.53 6.47 8.69
C GLN A 7 -5.32 6.07 10.16
N PRO A 8 -4.25 5.31 10.46
CA PRO A 8 -3.30 4.74 9.52
C PRO A 8 -3.89 3.58 8.69
N PHE A 9 -3.41 3.44 7.45
CA PHE A 9 -3.85 2.35 6.57
C PHE A 9 -3.22 1.00 6.95
N ASN A 10 -2.09 1.03 7.65
CA ASN A 10 -1.39 -0.14 8.14
C ASN A 10 -0.65 0.24 9.43
N ASP A 11 -0.49 -0.70 10.35
CA ASP A 11 0.33 -0.50 11.55
C ASP A 11 1.84 -0.44 11.22
N ASN A 12 2.25 -1.10 10.14
CA ASN A 12 3.58 -0.96 9.56
C ASN A 12 3.65 0.33 8.74
N MET A 13 4.36 1.34 9.25
CA MET A 13 4.44 2.66 8.59
C MET A 13 5.29 2.67 7.30
N LEU A 14 5.91 1.55 6.92
CA LEU A 14 6.47 1.35 5.58
C LEU A 14 5.39 0.97 4.54
N ARG A 15 4.12 0.86 4.98
CA ARG A 15 2.95 0.59 4.13
C ARG A 15 1.87 1.67 4.27
N PRO A 16 2.18 2.97 4.07
CA PRO A 16 1.26 4.06 4.35
C PRO A 16 0.17 4.25 3.29
N CYS A 17 0.37 3.78 2.06
CA CYS A 17 -0.50 4.10 0.93
C CYS A 17 -1.69 3.13 0.85
N PRO A 18 -2.93 3.63 0.74
CA PRO A 18 -4.13 2.79 0.58
C PRO A 18 -4.27 2.14 -0.81
N VAL A 19 -3.35 2.42 -1.74
CA VAL A 19 -3.35 1.86 -3.10
C VAL A 19 -2.12 0.98 -3.31
N LEU A 20 -0.93 1.54 -3.11
CA LEU A 20 0.34 0.87 -3.42
C LEU A 20 0.76 -0.16 -2.38
N ASP A 21 0.25 -0.08 -1.15
CA ASP A 21 0.71 -0.92 -0.04
C ASP A 21 -0.40 -1.76 0.60
N ASN A 22 -1.66 -1.34 0.44
CA ASN A 22 -2.82 -1.93 1.12
C ASN A 22 -3.97 -2.17 0.13
N PRO A 23 -3.95 -3.29 -0.62
CA PRO A 23 -4.98 -3.62 -1.60
C PRO A 23 -6.41 -3.47 -1.03
N GLY A 24 -7.29 -2.85 -1.81
CA GLY A 24 -8.70 -2.68 -1.45
C GLY A 24 -9.03 -1.52 -0.50
N ARG A 25 -8.05 -0.85 0.13
CA ARG A 25 -8.35 0.26 1.07
C ARG A 25 -8.91 1.48 0.37
N LEU A 26 -8.34 1.88 -0.78
CA LEU A 26 -8.89 2.99 -1.58
C LEU A 26 -10.30 2.69 -2.07
N THR A 27 -10.52 1.51 -2.68
CA THR A 27 -11.82 1.14 -3.26
C THR A 27 -12.91 1.08 -2.19
N ALA A 28 -12.60 0.58 -0.99
CA ALA A 28 -13.53 0.61 0.14
C ALA A 28 -13.96 2.04 0.52
N ILE A 29 -13.03 3.00 0.51
CA ILE A 29 -13.35 4.42 0.78
C ILE A 29 -14.24 4.97 -0.33
N VAL A 30 -13.84 4.78 -1.60
CA VAL A 30 -14.55 5.31 -2.76
C VAL A 30 -15.98 4.76 -2.83
N ASN A 31 -16.15 3.46 -2.65
CA ASN A 31 -17.46 2.80 -2.66
C ASN A 31 -18.35 3.25 -1.49
N LYS A 32 -17.77 3.51 -0.32
CA LYS A 32 -18.51 4.03 0.84
C LYS A 32 -18.99 5.46 0.63
N THR A 33 -18.20 6.31 -0.04
CA THR A 33 -18.51 7.74 -0.21
C THR A 33 -19.24 8.06 -1.51
N GLY A 34 -19.21 7.16 -2.49
CA GLY A 34 -19.81 7.38 -3.81
C GLY A 34 -19.09 8.44 -4.65
N VAL A 35 -17.82 8.73 -4.35
CA VAL A 35 -17.02 9.70 -5.12
C VAL A 35 -16.60 9.11 -6.47
N THR A 36 -16.52 9.93 -7.49
CA THR A 36 -16.11 9.53 -8.85
C THR A 36 -14.84 10.26 -9.27
N SER A 37 -14.15 9.72 -10.28
CA SER A 37 -13.01 10.42 -10.90
C SER A 37 -13.45 11.78 -11.44
N THR A 38 -12.62 12.80 -11.24
CA THR A 38 -12.81 14.14 -11.81
C THR A 38 -12.10 14.28 -13.16
N ASP A 39 -11.34 13.28 -13.60
CA ASP A 39 -10.73 13.26 -14.93
C ASP A 39 -11.80 12.93 -15.98
N ALA A 40 -12.15 13.92 -16.80
CA ALA A 40 -13.14 13.81 -17.86
C ALA A 40 -12.58 13.20 -19.16
N VAL A 41 -11.26 13.18 -19.34
CA VAL A 41 -10.60 12.73 -20.57
C VAL A 41 -10.30 11.23 -20.50
N ALA A 42 -9.89 10.75 -19.33
CA ALA A 42 -9.58 9.35 -19.08
C ALA A 42 -10.31 8.86 -17.83
N PRO A 43 -11.66 8.70 -17.89
CA PRO A 43 -12.41 8.19 -16.75
C PRO A 43 -11.98 6.76 -16.46
N GLU A 44 -11.65 6.49 -15.20
CA GLU A 44 -11.25 5.18 -14.70
C GLU A 44 -11.94 4.91 -13.36
N LYS A 45 -12.35 3.65 -13.13
CA LYS A 45 -12.90 3.25 -11.84
C LYS A 45 -11.78 3.07 -10.82
N ALA A 46 -12.10 3.28 -9.55
CA ALA A 46 -11.12 3.10 -8.48
C ALA A 46 -10.59 1.66 -8.40
N GLU A 47 -11.44 0.68 -8.72
CA GLU A 47 -11.08 -0.74 -8.80
C GLU A 47 -10.04 -0.99 -9.89
N ASP A 48 -10.33 -0.57 -11.12
CA ASP A 48 -9.44 -0.76 -12.28
C ASP A 48 -8.06 -0.12 -12.03
N PHE A 49 -8.03 1.05 -11.40
CA PHE A 49 -6.80 1.71 -10.98
C PHE A 49 -6.06 0.94 -9.88
N ALA A 50 -6.76 0.50 -8.84
CA ALA A 50 -6.17 -0.18 -7.70
C ALA A 50 -5.63 -1.57 -8.07
N ASP A 51 -6.30 -2.29 -8.97
CA ASP A 51 -5.91 -3.64 -9.41
C ASP A 51 -4.52 -3.65 -10.06
N LYS A 52 -4.15 -2.58 -10.78
CA LYS A 52 -2.80 -2.41 -11.35
C LYS A 52 -1.69 -2.39 -10.29
N CYS A 53 -2.04 -2.10 -9.04
CA CYS A 53 -1.09 -1.96 -7.93
C CYS A 53 -1.01 -3.21 -7.04
N VAL A 54 -1.93 -4.17 -7.19
CA VAL A 54 -2.08 -5.34 -6.29
C VAL A 54 -0.80 -6.17 -6.25
N ASP A 55 -0.24 -6.52 -7.41
CA ASP A 55 0.97 -7.34 -7.49
C ASP A 55 2.16 -6.68 -6.78
N ARG A 56 2.30 -5.35 -6.98
CA ARG A 56 3.37 -4.58 -6.33
C ARG A 56 3.17 -4.48 -4.83
N ALA A 57 1.93 -4.26 -4.37
CA ALA A 57 1.61 -4.21 -2.95
C ALA A 57 1.89 -5.55 -2.26
N ASN A 58 1.54 -6.65 -2.92
CA ASN A 58 1.78 -8.02 -2.43
C ASN A 58 3.27 -8.35 -2.38
N ALA A 59 4.05 -7.93 -3.39
CA ALA A 59 5.50 -8.08 -3.39
C ALA A 59 6.19 -7.22 -2.31
N TRP A 60 5.66 -6.01 -2.06
CA TRP A 60 6.21 -5.10 -1.06
C TRP A 60 5.92 -5.53 0.38
N ALA A 61 4.73 -6.05 0.66
CA ALA A 61 4.30 -6.45 2.00
C ALA A 61 5.33 -7.28 2.81
N PRO A 62 5.93 -8.37 2.28
CA PRO A 62 6.93 -9.15 3.03
C PRO A 62 8.25 -8.40 3.22
N VAL A 63 8.64 -7.52 2.29
CA VAL A 63 9.87 -6.71 2.40
C VAL A 63 9.68 -5.64 3.48
N ALA A 64 8.56 -4.92 3.44
CA ALA A 64 8.20 -3.94 4.45
C ALA A 64 8.11 -4.58 5.85
N GLU A 65 7.56 -5.79 5.96
CA GLU A 65 7.46 -6.51 7.23
C GLU A 65 8.83 -6.86 7.80
N LYS A 66 9.74 -7.37 6.96
CA LYS A 66 11.12 -7.64 7.35
C LYS A 66 11.81 -6.36 7.84
N LEU A 67 11.76 -5.29 7.04
CA LEU A 67 12.39 -4.01 7.37
C LEU A 67 11.84 -3.40 8.66
N TRP A 68 10.52 -3.48 8.88
CA TRP A 68 9.86 -2.98 10.07
C TRP A 68 10.32 -3.71 11.34
N LYS A 69 10.41 -5.04 11.28
CA LYS A 69 10.93 -5.88 12.38
C LYS A 69 12.40 -5.63 12.67
N CYS A 70 13.19 -5.26 11.66
CA CYS A 70 14.59 -4.89 11.82
C CYS A 70 14.79 -3.51 12.50
N ASN A 71 13.72 -2.84 12.97
CA ASN A 71 13.74 -1.52 13.61
C ASN A 71 14.50 -0.44 12.80
N GLY A 72 14.46 -0.51 11.46
CA GLY A 72 15.20 0.39 10.58
C GLY A 72 16.73 0.24 10.61
N LYS A 73 17.27 -0.69 11.39
CA LYS A 73 18.71 -0.99 11.45
C LYS A 73 19.09 -2.03 10.41
N TYR A 74 19.13 -1.59 9.16
CA TYR A 74 19.43 -2.44 8.00
C TYR A 74 20.77 -3.18 8.13
N SER A 75 21.76 -2.60 8.83
CA SER A 75 23.10 -3.17 9.05
C SER A 75 23.16 -4.28 10.09
N GLU A 76 22.18 -4.37 11.00
CA GLU A 76 22.20 -5.31 12.15
C GLU A 76 21.23 -6.48 11.96
N CYS A 77 20.42 -6.46 10.91
CA CYS A 77 19.37 -7.45 10.70
C CYS A 77 19.88 -8.64 9.89
N GLN A 78 20.05 -9.78 10.57
CA GLN A 78 20.52 -11.03 9.97
C GLN A 78 19.66 -11.52 8.78
N THR A 79 18.38 -11.09 8.71
CA THR A 79 17.46 -11.42 7.61
C THR A 79 17.62 -10.53 6.36
N CYS A 80 18.41 -9.45 6.41
CA CYS A 80 18.64 -8.56 5.27
C CYS A 80 19.74 -9.06 4.32
N ASP A 81 20.66 -9.91 4.77
CA ASP A 81 21.74 -10.44 3.93
C ASP A 81 21.26 -11.44 2.87
N GLU A 82 20.09 -12.05 3.06
CA GLU A 82 19.44 -12.90 2.06
C GLU A 82 18.86 -12.08 0.88
N ILE A 83 18.47 -10.82 1.12
CA ILE A 83 17.90 -9.93 0.10
C ILE A 83 18.98 -9.46 -0.89
N LYS A 84 20.25 -9.35 -0.46
CA LYS A 84 21.37 -8.95 -1.32
C LYS A 84 21.76 -10.01 -2.37
N LYS A 85 21.19 -11.23 -2.31
CA LYS A 85 21.55 -12.37 -3.16
C LYS A 85 20.52 -12.70 -4.25
N GLN A 86 19.41 -11.96 -4.32
CA GLN A 86 18.47 -11.98 -5.46
C GLN A 86 18.71 -10.78 -6.36
#